data_AF-A0A940S8W3-F1
#
_entry.id   AF-A0A940S8W3-F1
#
_cell.length_a   1.000
_cell.length_b   1.000
_cell.length_c   1.000
_cell.angle_alpha   90.00
_cell.angle_beta   90.00
_cell.angle_gamma   90.00
#
_symmetry.space_group_name_H-M   'P 1'
#
loop_
_entity.id
_entity.type
_entity.pdbx_description
1 polymer ?
#
loop_
_entity_poly.entity_id
_entity_poly.type
_entity_poly.pdbx_seq_one_letter_code
_entity_poly.pdbx_strand_id
1 'polypeptide(L)'
;MDPKPLRTSEAFWLSSMAGAYAGITVQSLFKMGGVPLSELWTVPVIILGYGTLSIPFVALGLLVFGLPATPLLRRHAGRWWVGVVAVLWGALAGRLVFYAIDHGLFSGNYRFSTVRFSDMGIIYGVPTALAWWLLQRRRLLRAA
;
A
#
# COMPACT_ATOMS: atom_id res chain seq x y z
N MET A 1 -15.51 12.41 22.47
CA MET A 1 -15.89 12.99 21.17
C MET A 1 -15.42 12.03 20.08
N ASP A 2 -16.33 11.47 19.29
CA ASP A 2 -15.92 10.63 18.16
C ASP A 2 -15.25 11.48 17.09
N PRO A 3 -14.04 11.12 16.60
CA PRO A 3 -13.39 11.83 15.51
C PRO A 3 -14.31 11.88 14.28
N LYS A 4 -14.41 13.06 13.65
CA LYS A 4 -15.16 13.21 12.39
C LYS A 4 -14.56 12.28 11.32
N PRO A 5 -15.40 11.64 10.48
CA PRO A 5 -14.91 10.80 9.39
C PRO A 5 -14.13 11.65 8.38
N LEU A 6 -13.01 11.11 7.90
CA LEU A 6 -12.15 11.76 6.92
C LEU A 6 -12.85 11.90 5.56
N ARG A 7 -12.47 12.93 4.79
CA ARG A 7 -12.85 13.06 3.38
C ARG A 7 -12.19 11.97 2.56
N THR A 8 -12.77 11.62 1.40
CA THR A 8 -12.24 10.54 0.54
C THR A 8 -10.82 10.86 0.07
N SER A 9 -10.60 12.12 -0.30
CA SER A 9 -9.28 12.62 -0.74
C SER A 9 -8.24 12.56 0.37
N GLU A 10 -8.61 12.91 1.61
CA GLU A 10 -7.71 12.81 2.77
C GLU A 10 -7.33 11.36 3.06
N ALA A 11 -8.33 10.47 3.12
CA ALA A 11 -8.09 9.05 3.31
C ALA A 11 -7.24 8.46 2.18
N PHE A 12 -7.40 8.95 0.94
CA PHE A 12 -6.65 8.47 -0.22
C PHE A 12 -5.16 8.80 -0.08
N TRP A 13 -4.83 10.06 0.21
CA TRP A 13 -3.45 10.47 0.37
C TRP A 13 -2.80 9.84 1.61
N LEU A 14 -3.51 9.79 2.74
CA LEU A 14 -3.00 9.15 3.95
C LEU A 14 -2.72 7.65 3.74
N SER A 15 -3.62 6.94 3.04
CA SER A 15 -3.41 5.52 2.74
C SER A 15 -2.26 5.30 1.78
N SER A 16 -2.11 6.18 0.79
CA SER A 16 -1.01 6.12 -0.19
C SER A 16 0.33 6.39 0.48
N MET A 17 0.41 7.39 1.35
CA MET A 17 1.60 7.68 2.16
C MET A 17 1.91 6.54 3.13
N ALA A 18 0.91 6.03 3.84
CA ALA A 18 1.09 4.90 4.75
C ALA A 18 1.62 3.67 4.02
N GLY A 19 1.05 3.35 2.86
CA GLY A 19 1.52 2.27 1.99
C GLY A 19 2.96 2.45 1.51
N ALA A 20 3.29 3.63 0.99
CA ALA A 20 4.62 3.95 0.49
C ALA A 20 5.69 3.89 1.59
N TYR A 21 5.45 4.54 2.72
CA TYR A 21 6.41 4.59 3.83
C TYR A 21 6.52 3.26 4.57
N ALA A 22 5.41 2.54 4.78
CA ALA A 22 5.47 1.19 5.34
C ALA A 22 6.21 0.24 4.40
N GLY A 23 5.93 0.31 3.10
CA GLY A 23 6.56 -0.52 2.09
C GLY A 23 8.08 -0.35 2.05
N ILE A 24 8.56 0.89 1.94
CA ILE A 24 10.01 1.16 1.93
C ILE A 24 10.68 0.83 3.26
N THR A 25 9.98 1.00 4.39
CA THR A 25 10.52 0.65 5.71
C THR A 25 10.72 -0.86 5.81
N VAL A 26 9.70 -1.65 5.45
CA VAL A 26 9.78 -3.12 5.45
C VAL A 26 10.87 -3.60 4.47
N GLN A 27 10.92 -3.01 3.28
CA GLN A 27 11.97 -3.29 2.30
C GLN A 27 13.37 -2.99 2.85
N SER A 28 13.53 -1.87 3.55
CA SER A 28 14.81 -1.46 4.14
C SER A 28 15.22 -2.42 5.25
N LEU A 29 14.29 -2.82 6.12
CA LEU A 29 14.54 -3.81 7.18
C LEU A 29 15.04 -5.15 6.62
N PHE A 30 14.46 -5.63 5.51
CA PHE A 30 14.93 -6.86 4.87
C PHE A 30 16.34 -6.75 4.27
N LYS A 31 16.78 -5.54 3.91
CA LYS A 31 18.11 -5.29 3.36
C LYS A 31 19.14 -4.85 4.42
N MET A 32 18.69 -4.57 5.64
CA MET A 32 19.50 -3.99 6.71
C MET A 32 20.56 -4.95 7.27
N GLY A 33 20.35 -6.26 7.15
CA GLY A 33 21.23 -7.30 7.73
C GLY A 33 22.67 -7.31 7.21
N GLY A 34 22.98 -6.55 6.16
CA GLY A 34 24.34 -6.41 5.60
C GLY A 34 24.92 -4.99 5.67
N VAL A 35 24.25 -4.03 6.31
CA VAL A 35 24.68 -2.62 6.31
C VAL A 35 25.64 -2.36 7.49
N PRO A 36 26.85 -1.82 7.26
CA PRO A 36 27.76 -1.42 8.33
C PRO A 36 27.12 -0.39 9.27
N LEU A 37 27.45 -0.42 10.57
CA LEU A 37 26.93 0.54 11.56
C LEU A 37 27.19 2.01 11.16
N SER A 38 28.34 2.27 10.53
CA SER A 38 28.73 3.59 10.01
C SER A 38 27.82 4.11 8.89
N GLU A 39 27.05 3.24 8.24
CA GLU A 39 26.16 3.57 7.12
C GLU A 39 24.68 3.59 7.51
N LEU A 40 24.34 3.26 8.76
CA LEU A 40 22.94 3.20 9.23
C LEU A 40 22.19 4.52 9.09
N TRP A 41 22.89 5.65 9.12
CA TRP A 41 22.29 6.97 8.91
C TRP A 41 21.65 7.14 7.51
N THR A 42 22.04 6.30 6.54
CA THR A 42 21.45 6.31 5.19
C THR A 42 20.02 5.76 5.18
N VAL A 43 19.65 4.93 6.16
CA VAL A 43 18.33 4.27 6.21
C VAL A 43 17.17 5.28 6.30
N PRO A 44 17.17 6.27 7.23
CA PRO A 44 16.18 7.34 7.23
C PRO A 44 16.11 8.12 5.92
N VAL A 45 17.26 8.40 5.28
CA VAL A 45 17.32 9.13 4.01
C VAL A 45 16.68 8.32 2.88
N ILE A 46 16.96 7.02 2.82
CA ILE A 46 16.35 6.10 1.86
C ILE A 46 14.84 6.04 2.08
N ILE A 47 14.37 5.89 3.34
CA ILE A 47 12.95 5.84 3.66
C ILE A 47 12.24 7.13 3.23
N LEU A 48 12.84 8.30 3.49
CA LEU A 48 12.25 9.58 3.10
C LEU A 48 12.24 9.78 1.57
N GLY A 49 13.37 9.55 0.91
CA GLY A 49 13.52 9.75 -0.52
C GLY A 49 12.69 8.76 -1.34
N TYR A 50 12.94 7.45 -1.15
CA TYR A 50 12.22 6.41 -1.87
C TYR A 50 10.76 6.29 -1.44
N GLY A 51 10.43 6.58 -0.17
CA GLY A 51 9.06 6.67 0.29
C GLY A 51 8.29 7.73 -0.50
N THR A 52 8.85 8.94 -0.62
CA THR A 52 8.24 10.03 -1.41
C THR A 52 8.07 9.66 -2.88
N LEU A 53 9.11 9.08 -3.50
CA LEU A 53 9.05 8.62 -4.90
C LEU A 53 8.04 7.49 -5.12
N SER A 54 7.74 6.71 -4.08
CA SER A 54 6.81 5.57 -4.16
C SER A 54 5.34 6.01 -4.08
N ILE A 55 5.04 7.17 -3.49
CA ILE A 55 3.67 7.69 -3.33
C ILE A 55 2.86 7.68 -4.64
N PRO A 56 3.32 8.23 -5.78
CA PRO A 56 2.52 8.26 -7.01
C PRO A 56 2.16 6.85 -7.51
N PHE A 57 3.06 5.87 -7.37
CA PHE A 57 2.81 4.49 -7.78
C PHE A 57 1.79 3.79 -6.89
N VAL A 58 1.91 4.00 -5.57
CA VAL A 58 0.94 3.47 -4.60
C VAL A 58 -0.43 4.13 -4.81
N ALA A 59 -0.46 5.44 -5.00
CA ALA A 59 -1.66 6.21 -5.28
C ALA A 59 -2.34 5.73 -6.57
N LEU A 60 -1.58 5.43 -7.63
CA LEU A 60 -2.10 4.86 -8.86
C LEU A 60 -2.78 3.50 -8.61
N GLY A 61 -2.15 2.62 -7.83
CA GLY A 61 -2.76 1.34 -7.46
C GLY A 61 -4.06 1.49 -6.69
N LEU A 62 -4.08 2.41 -5.72
CA LEU A 62 -5.30 2.71 -4.95
C LEU A 62 -6.39 3.34 -5.84
N LEU A 63 -6.02 4.18 -6.79
CA LEU A 63 -6.92 4.84 -7.76
C LEU A 63 -7.57 3.82 -8.71
N VAL A 64 -6.77 2.92 -9.28
CA VAL A 64 -7.21 1.96 -10.30
C VAL A 64 -7.93 0.75 -9.69
N PHE A 65 -7.48 0.27 -8.52
CA PHE A 65 -8.01 -0.97 -7.93
C PHE A 65 -8.78 -0.73 -6.63
N GLY A 66 -8.34 0.20 -5.77
CA GLY A 66 -8.94 0.41 -4.46
C GLY A 66 -10.25 1.20 -4.50
N LEU A 67 -10.28 2.33 -5.22
CA LEU A 67 -11.49 3.14 -5.35
C LEU A 67 -12.64 2.37 -6.01
N PRO A 68 -12.43 1.60 -7.11
CA PRO A 68 -13.50 0.82 -7.71
C PRO A 68 -13.97 -0.37 -6.85
N ALA A 69 -13.10 -0.94 -6.01
CA ALA A 69 -13.48 -2.01 -5.09
C ALA A 69 -14.26 -1.51 -3.86
N THR A 70 -14.11 -0.25 -3.49
CA THR A 70 -14.77 0.37 -2.32
C THR A 70 -16.31 0.26 -2.33
N PRO A 71 -17.03 0.59 -3.43
CA PRO A 71 -18.49 0.42 -3.46
C PRO A 71 -18.94 -1.03 -3.30
N LEU A 72 -18.18 -2.00 -3.81
CA LEU A 72 -18.50 -3.44 -3.71
C LEU A 72 -18.46 -3.93 -2.25
N LEU A 73 -17.53 -3.39 -1.45
CA LEU A 73 -17.31 -3.79 -0.07
C LEU A 73 -18.11 -2.96 0.94
N ARG A 74 -18.78 -1.88 0.51
CA ARG A 74 -19.49 -0.93 1.39
C ARG A 74 -20.51 -1.60 2.30
N ARG A 75 -21.36 -2.47 1.74
CA ARG A 75 -22.42 -3.19 2.50
C ARG A 75 -21.88 -4.10 3.61
N HIS A 76 -20.61 -4.48 3.51
CA HIS A 76 -19.97 -5.40 4.46
C HIS A 76 -18.89 -4.71 5.29
N ALA A 77 -18.70 -3.39 5.18
CA ALA A 77 -17.56 -2.67 5.75
C ALA A 77 -17.38 -2.88 7.28
N GLY A 78 -18.45 -3.22 7.99
CA GLY A 78 -18.40 -3.54 9.42
C GLY A 78 -17.76 -4.89 9.76
N ARG A 79 -17.75 -5.84 8.83
CA ARG A 79 -17.31 -7.22 9.07
C ARG A 79 -15.79 -7.33 9.02
N TRP A 80 -15.21 -8.08 9.96
CA TRP A 80 -13.75 -8.26 10.10
C TRP A 80 -13.11 -8.87 8.85
N TRP A 81 -13.82 -9.77 8.15
CA TRP A 81 -13.31 -10.42 6.94
C TRP A 81 -13.08 -9.43 5.79
N VAL A 82 -13.73 -8.25 5.79
CA VAL A 82 -13.45 -7.22 4.78
C VAL A 82 -12.03 -6.68 4.91
N GLY A 83 -11.46 -6.67 6.12
CA GLY A 83 -10.04 -6.38 6.31
C GLY A 83 -9.14 -7.41 5.64
N VAL A 84 -9.49 -8.70 5.73
CA VAL A 84 -8.76 -9.78 5.04
C VAL A 84 -8.87 -9.64 3.53
N VAL A 85 -10.06 -9.35 3.01
CA VAL A 85 -10.27 -9.10 1.58
C VAL A 85 -9.49 -7.86 1.13
N ALA A 86 -9.45 -6.79 1.93
CA ALA A 86 -8.65 -5.61 1.62
C ALA A 86 -7.15 -5.95 1.53
N VAL A 87 -6.63 -6.77 2.44
CA VAL A 87 -5.23 -7.25 2.40
C VAL A 87 -4.96 -8.06 1.13
N LEU A 88 -5.80 -9.04 0.79
CA LEU A 88 -5.63 -9.86 -0.41
C LEU A 88 -5.75 -9.03 -1.69
N TRP A 89 -6.71 -8.10 -1.72
CA TRP A 89 -6.91 -7.19 -2.84
C TRP A 89 -5.73 -6.23 -3.00
N GLY A 90 -5.22 -5.69 -1.90
CA GLY A 90 -4.04 -4.84 -1.87
C GLY A 90 -2.80 -5.57 -2.36
N ALA A 91 -2.59 -6.81 -1.93
CA ALA A 91 -1.51 -7.64 -2.42
C ALA A 91 -1.60 -7.85 -3.94
N LEU A 92 -2.77 -8.25 -4.44
CA LEU A 92 -2.98 -8.48 -5.88
C LEU A 92 -2.79 -7.19 -6.70
N ALA A 93 -3.42 -6.09 -6.28
CA ALA A 93 -3.32 -4.79 -6.92
C ALA A 93 -1.88 -4.29 -6.95
N GLY A 94 -1.17 -4.39 -5.83
CA GLY A 94 0.23 -3.99 -5.74
C GLY A 94 1.12 -4.80 -6.66
N ARG A 95 0.91 -6.12 -6.78
CA ARG A 95 1.66 -6.95 -7.75
C ARG A 95 1.36 -6.59 -9.21
N LEU A 96 0.10 -6.32 -9.55
CA LEU A 96 -0.28 -5.91 -10.90
C LEU A 96 0.35 -4.55 -11.27
N VAL A 97 0.29 -3.59 -10.36
CA VAL A 97 0.88 -2.26 -10.55
C VAL A 97 2.40 -2.37 -10.66
N PHE A 98 3.04 -3.14 -9.79
CA PHE A 98 4.49 -3.32 -9.83
C PHE A 98 4.93 -4.06 -11.11
N TYR A 99 4.18 -5.06 -11.56
CA TYR A 99 4.39 -5.72 -12.85
C TYR A 99 4.32 -4.72 -14.01
N ALA A 100 3.27 -3.90 -14.07
CA ALA A 100 3.10 -2.90 -15.10
C ALA A 100 4.20 -1.83 -15.08
N ILE A 101 4.61 -1.36 -13.89
CA ILE A 101 5.71 -0.40 -13.72
C ILE A 101 7.03 -1.01 -14.18
N ASP A 102 7.34 -2.23 -13.74
CA ASP A 102 8.59 -2.90 -14.09
C ASP A 102 8.70 -3.20 -15.59
N HIS A 103 7.59 -3.56 -16.25
CA HIS A 103 7.58 -3.78 -17.70
C HIS A 103 7.50 -2.49 -18.52
N GLY A 104 6.93 -1.42 -17.97
CA GLY A 104 6.75 -0.15 -18.66
C GLY A 104 7.93 0.81 -18.51
N LEU A 105 8.56 0.85 -17.34
CA LEU A 105 9.62 1.81 -16.99
C LEU A 105 10.99 1.14 -16.76
N PHE A 106 11.02 -0.18 -16.59
CA PHE A 106 12.24 -0.93 -16.31
C PHE A 106 12.39 -2.10 -17.30
N SER A 107 13.37 -2.98 -17.08
CA SER A 107 13.73 -4.06 -18.00
C SER A 107 12.78 -5.27 -17.98
N GLY A 108 11.65 -5.23 -17.26
CA GLY A 108 10.65 -6.31 -17.26
C GLY A 108 11.10 -7.61 -16.56
N ASN A 109 11.88 -7.51 -15.49
CA ASN A 109 12.39 -8.67 -14.76
C ASN A 109 11.37 -9.28 -13.76
N TYR A 110 10.30 -8.55 -13.44
CA TYR A 110 9.32 -8.95 -12.42
C TYR A 110 8.33 -9.99 -12.96
N ARG A 111 8.41 -11.22 -12.45
CA ARG A 111 7.52 -12.31 -12.87
C ARG A 111 6.27 -12.38 -12.00
N PHE A 112 5.11 -12.10 -12.60
CA PHE A 112 3.82 -12.18 -11.90
C PHE A 112 3.53 -13.57 -11.30
N SER A 113 4.01 -14.64 -11.93
CA SER A 113 3.82 -16.02 -11.45
C SER A 113 4.64 -16.38 -10.21
N THR A 114 5.67 -15.59 -9.85
CA THR A 114 6.58 -15.93 -8.75
C THR A 114 6.28 -15.08 -7.52
N VAL A 115 5.65 -15.67 -6.51
CA VAL A 115 5.39 -14.99 -5.24
C VAL A 115 6.59 -15.20 -4.32
N ARG A 116 7.20 -14.12 -3.83
CA ARG A 116 8.27 -14.15 -2.83
C ARG A 116 7.84 -13.39 -1.58
N PHE A 117 8.42 -13.74 -0.44
CA PHE A 117 8.18 -13.00 0.80
C PHE A 117 8.64 -11.53 0.70
N SER A 118 9.67 -11.27 -0.12
CA SER A 118 10.19 -9.94 -0.42
C SER A 118 9.54 -9.27 -1.64
N ASP A 119 8.34 -9.71 -2.06
CA ASP A 119 7.65 -9.17 -3.23
C ASP A 119 7.21 -7.71 -2.98
N MET A 120 7.78 -6.79 -3.75
CA MET A 120 7.54 -5.35 -3.63
C MET A 120 6.07 -5.00 -3.86
N GLY A 121 5.38 -5.67 -4.78
CA GLY A 121 3.96 -5.42 -5.00
C GLY A 121 3.14 -5.71 -3.73
N ILE A 122 3.46 -6.78 -3.02
CA ILE A 122 2.78 -7.15 -1.78
C ILE A 122 3.16 -6.19 -0.64
N ILE A 123 4.46 -5.94 -0.47
CA ILE A 123 5.01 -5.11 0.62
C ILE A 123 4.41 -3.69 0.61
N TYR A 124 4.16 -3.12 -0.56
CA TYR A 124 3.56 -1.79 -0.69
C TYR A 124 2.02 -1.87 -0.76
N GLY A 125 1.45 -2.84 -1.46
CA GLY A 125 0.02 -2.94 -1.71
C GLY A 125 -0.82 -3.28 -0.47
N VAL A 126 -0.33 -4.21 0.36
CA VAL A 126 -1.02 -4.65 1.60
C VAL A 126 -1.24 -3.49 2.59
N PRO A 127 -0.19 -2.76 3.05
CA PRO A 127 -0.38 -1.68 4.00
C PRO A 127 -1.26 -0.56 3.43
N THR A 128 -1.18 -0.28 2.12
CA THR A 128 -2.05 0.69 1.45
C THR A 128 -3.52 0.31 1.58
N ALA A 129 -3.88 -0.92 1.21
CA ALA A 129 -5.28 -1.35 1.21
C ALA A 129 -5.84 -1.50 2.62
N LEU A 130 -5.01 -1.95 3.57
CA LEU A 130 -5.38 -2.01 4.98
C LEU A 130 -5.62 -0.60 5.55
N ALA A 131 -4.71 0.35 5.28
CA ALA A 131 -4.88 1.74 5.70
C ALA A 131 -6.15 2.36 5.09
N TRP A 132 -6.39 2.14 3.79
CA TRP A 132 -7.59 2.60 3.11
C TRP A 132 -8.86 2.07 3.75
N TRP A 133 -8.92 0.75 4.01
CA TRP A 133 -10.05 0.14 4.67
C TRP A 133 -10.25 0.73 6.07
N LEU A 134 -9.21 0.83 6.90
CA LEU A 134 -9.32 1.36 8.26
C LEU A 134 -9.82 2.80 8.29
N LEU A 135 -9.29 3.67 7.41
CA LEU A 135 -9.67 5.08 7.35
C LEU A 135 -11.09 5.27 6.78
N GLN A 136 -11.49 4.46 5.81
CA GLN A 136 -12.82 4.55 5.19
C GLN A 136 -13.91 3.77 5.92
N ARG A 137 -13.56 2.79 6.75
CA ARG A 137 -14.52 1.88 7.42
C ARG A 137 -15.62 2.65 8.14
N ARG A 138 -15.27 3.68 8.90
CA ARG A 138 -16.24 4.50 9.65
C ARG A 138 -17.22 5.23 8.74
N ARG A 139 -16.74 5.72 7.59
CA ARG A 139 -17.58 6.42 6.62
C ARG A 139 -18.49 5.45 5.89
N LEU A 140 -17.98 4.29 5.49
CA LEU A 140 -18.76 3.25 4.84
C LEU A 140 -19.87 2.72 5.76
N LEU A 141 -19.58 2.57 7.06
CA LEU A 141 -20.54 2.17 8.08
C LEU A 141 -21.69 3.17 8.29
N ARG A 142 -21.43 4.47 8.18
CA ARG A 142 -22.49 5.51 8.31
C ARG A 142 -23.37 5.63 7.07
N ALA A 143 -22.93 5.08 5.95
CA ALA A 143 -23.58 5.21 4.67
C ALA A 143 -24.24 3.90 4.23
N ALA A 144 -24.13 2.83 5.02
CA ALA A 144 -24.79 1.54 4.81
C ALA A 144 -26.05 1.48 5.69
#